data_AF-A0A8X6EWZ8-F1
#
_entry.id   AF-A0A8X6EWZ8-F1
#
_cell.length_a   1.000
_cell.length_b   1.000
_cell.length_c   1.000
_cell.angle_alpha   90.00
_cell.angle_beta   90.00
_cell.angle_gamma   90.00
#
_symmetry.space_group_name_H-M   'P 1'
#
loop_
_entity.id
_entity.type
_entity.pdbx_description
1 polymer ?
#
loop_
_entity_poly.entity_id
_entity_poly.type
_entity_poly.pdbx_seq_one_letter_code
_entity_poly.pdbx_strand_id
1 'polypeptide(L)'
;MYGHSASRYWESDPKIPEEDRKLCKDIARQLVENDPGRNINVILGGGRWHFLPKKEEGAPADMGRREDGQNLIDAWLEDKKTRRLKARYVSNKREFDKVDPKSTDYLLGEQRASVFQLVCFCFSLSALVLSLESS
;
A
#
# COMPACT_ATOMS: atom_id res chain seq x y z
N MET A 1 -6.58 -12.39 3.17
CA MET A 1 -6.84 -12.29 1.72
C MET A 1 -5.56 -12.34 0.89
N TYR A 2 -4.44 -11.72 1.31
CA TYR A 2 -3.17 -11.74 0.54
C TYR A 2 -1.89 -12.14 1.33
N GLY A 3 -1.83 -11.92 2.65
CA GLY A 3 -0.62 -12.17 3.43
C GLY A 3 -0.51 -13.61 3.93
N HIS A 4 0.65 -14.22 3.69
CA HIS A 4 1.09 -15.52 4.21
C HIS A 4 2.36 -15.31 5.04
N SER A 5 2.23 -15.29 6.36
CA SER A 5 3.34 -15.01 7.27
C SER A 5 3.25 -15.89 8.51
N ALA A 6 4.41 -16.26 9.07
CA ALA A 6 4.50 -16.95 10.35
C ALA A 6 4.02 -16.06 11.52
N SER A 7 4.06 -14.73 11.35
CA SER A 7 3.61 -13.78 12.36
C SER A 7 2.86 -12.61 11.73
N ARG A 8 1.75 -12.22 12.36
CA ARG A 8 1.00 -11.01 12.02
C ARG A 8 1.78 -9.72 12.23
N TYR A 9 2.88 -9.75 12.97
CA TYR A 9 3.71 -8.58 13.25
C TYR A 9 4.77 -8.31 12.18
N TRP A 10 4.92 -9.20 11.19
CA TRP A 10 5.88 -9.05 10.08
C TRP A 10 5.36 -8.11 8.99
N GLU A 11 4.92 -6.92 9.40
CA GLU A 11 4.31 -5.91 8.52
C GLU A 11 5.34 -5.22 7.62
N SER A 12 6.59 -5.13 8.08
CA SER A 12 7.74 -4.63 7.33
C SER A 12 8.99 -5.45 7.67
N ASP A 13 10.00 -5.37 6.82
CA ASP A 13 11.28 -6.09 6.94
C ASP A 13 11.98 -5.99 8.32
N PRO A 14 12.03 -4.84 9.05
CA PRO A 14 12.68 -4.80 10.37
C PRO A 14 11.98 -5.70 11.41
N LYS A 15 10.73 -6.10 11.18
CA LYS A 15 9.95 -6.94 12.08
C LYS A 15 10.18 -8.44 11.89
N ILE A 16 10.83 -8.83 10.79
CA ILE A 16 11.21 -10.21 10.53
C ILE A 16 12.57 -10.48 11.22
N PRO A 17 12.74 -11.61 11.92
CA PRO A 17 14.04 -12.06 12.41
C PRO A 17 15.08 -12.08 11.30
N GLU A 18 16.32 -11.67 11.59
CA GLU A 18 17.36 -11.50 10.56
C GLU A 18 17.63 -12.79 9.75
N GLU A 19 17.57 -13.94 10.42
CA GLU A 19 17.71 -15.28 9.82
C GLU A 19 16.66 -15.56 8.73
N ASP A 20 15.44 -15.04 8.92
CA ASP A 20 14.30 -15.26 8.03
C ASP A 20 14.13 -14.16 6.97
N ARG A 21 14.74 -12.98 7.15
CA ARG A 21 14.58 -11.82 6.25
C ARG A 21 14.91 -12.11 4.78
N LYS A 22 15.79 -13.08 4.52
CA LYS A 22 16.17 -13.49 3.15
C LYS A 22 15.19 -14.47 2.51
N LEU A 23 14.48 -15.25 3.34
CA LEU A 23 13.59 -16.32 2.89
C LEU A 23 12.12 -15.88 2.87
N CYS A 24 11.75 -15.00 3.81
CA CYS A 24 10.39 -14.54 4.00
C CYS A 24 10.21 -13.09 3.56
N LYS A 25 9.17 -12.84 2.75
CA LYS A 25 8.72 -11.48 2.43
C LYS A 25 7.84 -10.96 3.56
N ASP A 26 8.02 -9.69 3.93
CA ASP A 26 7.09 -8.99 4.83
C ASP A 26 5.71 -8.78 4.18
N ILE A 27 4.69 -8.55 5.01
CA ILE A 27 3.29 -8.44 4.57
C ILE A 27 3.12 -7.29 3.56
N ALA A 28 3.84 -6.16 3.72
CA ALA A 28 3.77 -5.06 2.76
C ALA A 28 4.36 -5.45 1.39
N ARG A 29 5.49 -6.17 1.35
CA ARG A 29 6.02 -6.73 0.10
C ARG A 29 5.08 -7.74 -0.54
N GLN A 30 4.44 -8.59 0.25
CA GLN A 30 3.46 -9.54 -0.27
C GLN A 30 2.26 -8.84 -0.90
N LEU A 31 1.81 -7.70 -0.35
CA LEU A 31 0.75 -6.90 -0.96
C LEU A 31 1.14 -6.35 -2.34
N VAL A 32 2.39 -5.92 -2.50
CA VAL A 32 2.84 -5.28 -3.75
C VAL A 32 3.27 -6.30 -4.81
N GLU A 33 3.92 -7.39 -4.40
CA GLU A 33 4.61 -8.30 -5.32
C GLU A 33 3.87 -9.62 -5.57
N ASN A 34 3.11 -10.14 -4.61
CA ASN A 34 2.55 -11.50 -4.69
C ASN A 34 1.08 -11.48 -5.09
N ASP A 35 0.60 -12.59 -5.67
CA ASP A 35 -0.83 -12.82 -5.85
C ASP A 35 -1.48 -13.30 -4.54
N PRO A 36 -2.72 -12.85 -4.23
CA PRO A 36 -3.56 -11.93 -5.01
C PRO A 36 -3.26 -10.43 -4.77
N GLY A 37 -2.36 -10.08 -3.84
CA GLY A 37 -2.07 -8.70 -3.42
C GLY A 37 -1.82 -7.73 -4.58
N ARG A 38 -0.89 -8.09 -5.48
CA ARG A 38 -0.50 -7.25 -6.63
C ARG A 38 -1.65 -6.96 -7.61
N ASN A 39 -2.73 -7.73 -7.53
CA ASN A 39 -3.88 -7.63 -8.42
C ASN A 39 -5.10 -6.99 -7.75
N ILE A 40 -5.00 -6.58 -6.49
CA ILE A 40 -6.06 -5.82 -5.81
C ILE A 40 -6.21 -4.46 -6.48
N ASN A 41 -7.41 -4.16 -6.98
CA ASN A 41 -7.72 -2.89 -7.65
C ASN A 41 -7.71 -1.71 -6.68
N VAL A 42 -8.20 -1.89 -5.46
CA VAL A 42 -8.34 -0.80 -4.49
C VAL A 42 -7.74 -1.20 -3.16
N ILE A 43 -6.67 -0.50 -2.78
CA ILE A 43 -6.01 -0.62 -1.48
C ILE A 43 -6.13 0.73 -0.81
N LEU A 44 -6.94 0.82 0.24
CA LEU A 44 -7.12 2.04 1.03
C LEU A 44 -6.90 1.71 2.50
N GLY A 45 -6.05 2.48 3.16
CA GLY A 45 -5.70 2.25 4.54
C GLY A 45 -4.70 3.26 5.09
N GLY A 46 -4.10 2.87 6.20
CA GLY A 46 -2.94 3.55 6.77
C GLY A 46 -1.77 2.57 6.90
N GLY A 47 -0.63 3.09 7.34
CA GLY A 47 0.59 2.29 7.45
C GLY A 47 1.62 2.58 6.37
N ARG A 48 1.53 3.77 5.74
CA ARG A 48 2.51 4.29 4.78
C ARG A 48 3.98 4.09 5.18
N TRP A 49 4.28 4.12 6.49
CA TRP A 49 5.63 3.89 7.01
C TRP A 49 6.22 2.50 6.69
N HIS A 50 5.42 1.48 6.40
CA HIS A 50 5.90 0.12 6.08
C HIS A 50 6.28 -0.03 4.61
N PHE A 51 5.91 0.95 3.78
CA PHE A 51 6.15 0.95 2.33
C PHE A 51 7.35 1.82 1.94
N LEU A 52 7.81 2.69 2.85
CA LEU A 52 8.89 3.64 2.57
C LEU A 52 10.21 3.18 3.21
N PRO A 53 11.36 3.46 2.57
CA PRO A 53 12.66 3.23 3.17
C PRO A 53 12.93 4.23 4.29
N LYS A 54 13.71 3.79 5.27
CA LYS A 54 14.33 4.66 6.27
C LYS A 54 15.33 5.58 5.56
N LYS A 55 15.29 6.88 5.86
CA LYS A 55 16.32 7.84 5.40
C LYS A 55 17.30 8.14 6.53
N GLU A 56 18.41 8.80 6.19
CA GLU A 56 19.51 9.16 7.10
C GLU A 56 19.04 9.88 8.38
N GLU A 57 19.86 9.77 9.44
CA GLU A 57 19.62 10.40 10.74
C GLU A 57 19.48 11.93 10.62
N GLY A 58 18.48 12.51 11.30
CA GLY A 58 18.18 13.95 11.29
C GLY A 58 17.01 14.35 10.38
N ALA A 59 16.51 13.41 9.60
CA ALA A 59 15.36 13.59 8.75
C ALA A 59 14.05 13.40 9.58
N PRO A 60 12.96 14.16 9.32
CA PRO A 60 11.77 14.19 10.19
C PRO A 60 11.27 12.79 10.60
N ALA A 61 10.73 12.66 11.82
CA ALA A 61 10.23 11.42 12.47
C ALA A 61 9.09 10.67 11.74
N ASP A 62 8.83 11.12 10.52
CA ASP A 62 7.71 10.86 9.63
C ASP A 62 8.08 9.81 8.56
N MET A 63 9.29 9.25 8.68
CA MET A 63 9.96 8.49 7.63
C MET A 63 9.69 7.00 7.69
N GLY A 64 9.91 6.39 6.53
CA GLY A 64 9.74 4.96 6.33
C GLY A 64 10.52 4.12 7.33
N ARG A 65 10.01 2.92 7.57
CA ARG A 65 10.57 1.97 8.53
C ARG A 65 11.40 0.89 7.86
N ARG A 66 11.39 0.82 6.53
CA ARG A 66 12.09 -0.26 5.83
C ARG A 66 13.60 -0.08 5.90
N GLU A 67 14.30 -1.14 6.27
CA GLU A 67 15.77 -1.20 6.36
C GLU A 67 16.39 -1.75 5.06
N ASP A 68 15.58 -2.40 4.22
CA ASP A 68 16.00 -2.94 2.91
C ASP A 68 16.16 -1.89 1.80
N GLY A 69 15.93 -0.60 2.11
CA GLY A 69 16.08 0.51 1.17
C GLY A 69 15.02 0.59 0.07
N GLN A 70 14.00 -0.28 0.10
CA GLN A 70 12.99 -0.33 -0.95
C GLN A 70 11.87 0.69 -0.72
N ASN A 71 11.41 1.33 -1.80
CA ASN A 71 10.15 2.06 -1.82
C ASN A 71 9.08 1.24 -2.54
N LEU A 72 8.19 0.63 -1.76
CA LEU A 72 7.15 -0.25 -2.26
C LEU A 72 6.03 0.50 -3.00
N ILE A 73 5.84 1.80 -2.73
CA ILE A 73 4.90 2.62 -3.50
C ILE A 73 5.40 2.78 -4.94
N ASP A 74 6.69 3.08 -5.09
CA ASP A 74 7.31 3.23 -6.41
C ASP A 74 7.32 1.87 -7.15
N ALA A 75 7.64 0.78 -6.44
CA ALA A 75 7.59 -0.56 -7.00
C ALA A 75 6.17 -0.94 -7.49
N TRP A 76 5.14 -0.61 -6.71
CA TRP A 76 3.74 -0.83 -7.10
C TRP A 76 3.37 -0.01 -8.33
N LEU A 77 3.72 1.28 -8.38
CA LEU A 77 3.45 2.15 -9.53
C LEU A 77 4.16 1.66 -10.80
N GLU A 78 5.41 1.22 -10.67
CA GLU A 78 6.18 0.70 -11.81
C GLU A 78 5.62 -0.64 -12.31
N ASP A 79 5.14 -1.53 -11.44
CA ASP A 79 4.40 -2.75 -11.86
C ASP A 79 3.15 -2.40 -12.67
N LYS A 80 2.33 -1.45 -12.21
CA LYS A 80 1.12 -1.07 -12.96
C LYS A 80 1.45 -0.42 -14.29
N LYS A 81 2.48 0.42 -14.33
CA LYS A 81 2.97 1.08 -15.54
C LYS A 81 3.51 0.07 -16.55
N THR A 82 4.35 -0.87 -16.13
CA THR A 82 4.89 -1.93 -17.01
C THR A 82 3.78 -2.82 -17.58
N ARG A 83 2.70 -3.05 -16.82
CA ARG A 83 1.50 -3.77 -17.26
C ARG A 83 0.50 -2.91 -18.05
N ARG A 84 0.80 -1.62 -18.28
CA ARG A 84 -0.06 -0.65 -18.99
C ARG A 84 -1.43 -0.45 -18.33
N LEU A 85 -1.49 -0.52 -17.01
CA LEU A 85 -2.69 -0.31 -16.20
C LEU A 85 -2.72 1.13 -15.67
N LYS A 86 -3.90 1.76 -15.59
CA LYS A 86 -4.02 3.12 -15.07
C LYS A 86 -4.04 3.09 -13.54
N ALA A 87 -2.93 3.46 -12.92
CA ALA A 87 -2.79 3.45 -11.48
C ALA A 87 -2.64 4.85 -10.88
N ARG A 88 -3.24 5.05 -9.70
CA ARG A 88 -3.07 6.25 -8.89
C ARG A 88 -2.65 5.90 -7.48
N TYR A 89 -1.64 6.62 -6.99
CA TYR A 89 -1.29 6.65 -5.58
C TYR A 89 -1.78 7.97 -4.97
N VAL A 90 -2.39 7.90 -3.79
CA VAL A 90 -2.86 9.06 -3.02
C VAL A 90 -2.48 8.90 -1.55
N SER A 91 -2.21 10.03 -0.88
CA SER A 91 -1.73 10.01 0.51
C SER A 91 -2.49 10.94 1.45
N ASN A 92 -3.42 11.72 0.92
CA ASN A 92 -4.28 12.62 1.68
C ASN A 92 -5.67 12.72 1.03
N LYS A 93 -6.65 13.19 1.80
CA LYS A 93 -8.04 13.32 1.36
C LYS A 93 -8.18 14.18 0.10
N ARG A 94 -7.41 15.27 -0.02
CA ARG A 94 -7.49 16.18 -1.18
C ARG A 94 -7.05 15.52 -2.50
N GLU A 95 -6.08 14.62 -2.43
CA GLU A 95 -5.67 13.79 -3.58
C GLU A 95 -6.72 12.74 -3.90
N PHE A 96 -7.28 12.09 -2.87
CA PHE A 96 -8.35 11.10 -3.04
C PHE A 96 -9.61 11.71 -3.68
N ASP A 97 -10.06 12.88 -3.23
CA ASP A 97 -11.25 13.57 -3.77
C ASP A 97 -11.09 13.96 -5.26
N LYS A 98 -9.87 13.92 -5.80
CA LYS A 98 -9.57 14.21 -7.21
C LYS A 98 -9.43 12.96 -8.09
N VAL A 99 -9.54 11.76 -7.50
CA VAL A 99 -9.46 10.51 -8.27
C VAL A 99 -10.73 10.37 -9.10
N ASP A 100 -10.56 10.26 -10.41
CA ASP A 100 -11.65 9.93 -11.33
C ASP A 100 -11.73 8.40 -11.49
N PRO A 101 -12.85 7.76 -11.08
CA PRO A 101 -13.01 6.32 -11.19
C PRO A 101 -13.04 5.80 -12.62
N LYS A 102 -13.35 6.64 -13.61
CA LYS A 102 -13.42 6.23 -15.02
C LYS A 102 -12.04 6.15 -15.67
N SER A 103 -11.05 6.84 -15.11
CA SER A 103 -9.68 6.89 -15.62
C SER A 103 -8.66 6.21 -14.72
N THR A 104 -9.12 5.52 -13.67
CA THR A 104 -8.27 4.83 -12.68
C THR A 104 -8.70 3.37 -12.54
N ASP A 105 -7.85 2.43 -12.93
CA ASP A 105 -8.10 0.99 -12.81
C ASP A 105 -7.60 0.45 -11.45
N TYR A 106 -6.56 1.08 -10.90
CA TYR A 106 -5.89 0.72 -9.65
C TYR A 106 -5.66 1.94 -8.77
N LEU A 107 -6.01 1.83 -7.49
CA LEU A 107 -5.87 2.89 -6.50
C LEU A 107 -5.15 2.36 -5.25
N LEU A 108 -4.03 2.99 -4.90
CA LEU A 108 -3.33 2.80 -3.63
C LEU A 108 -3.44 4.09 -2.81
N GLY A 109 -4.17 4.04 -1.71
CA GLY A 109 -4.37 5.16 -0.79
C GLY A 109 -3.83 4.83 0.59
N GLU A 110 -2.65 5.32 0.91
CA GLU A 110 -1.99 5.05 2.19
C GLU A 110 -1.82 6.33 3.00
N GLN A 111 -2.59 6.45 4.07
CA GLN A 111 -2.49 7.55 5.01
C GLN A 111 -1.51 7.26 6.14
N ARG A 112 -1.15 8.34 6.82
CA ARG A 112 -0.22 8.30 7.94
C ARG A 112 -0.87 7.86 9.24
N ALA A 113 -2.15 8.18 9.43
CA ALA A 113 -2.90 7.82 10.62
C ALA A 113 -3.35 6.35 10.55
N SER A 114 -3.29 5.65 11.67
CA SER A 114 -3.77 4.28 11.85
C SER A 114 -5.30 4.12 11.67
N VAL A 115 -6.01 5.20 11.34
CA VAL A 115 -7.46 5.23 11.19
C VAL A 115 -7.79 5.68 9.76
N PHE A 116 -7.86 4.70 8.87
CA PHE A 116 -8.92 4.66 7.87
C PHE A 116 -9.51 3.26 7.98
N GLN A 117 -10.81 3.18 8.24
CA GLN A 117 -11.53 1.92 8.31
C GLN A 117 -11.19 1.13 7.05
N LEU A 118 -10.65 -0.08 7.25
CA LEU A 118 -10.13 -0.92 6.19
C LEU A 118 -11.30 -1.40 5.33
N VAL A 119 -11.75 -0.57 4.40
CA VAL A 119 -12.77 -0.97 3.43
C VAL A 119 -12.05 -1.48 2.20
N CYS A 120 -11.61 -2.73 2.32
CA CYS A 120 -11.16 -3.54 1.19
C CYS A 120 -12.41 -3.89 0.37
N PHE A 121 -12.88 -2.96 -0.45
CA PHE A 121 -13.98 -3.23 -1.36
C PHE A 121 -13.44 -3.93 -2.60
N CYS A 122 -13.83 -5.19 -2.78
CA CYS A 122 -13.64 -5.95 -4.02
C CYS A 122 -14.57 -5.48 -5.17
N PHE A 123 -15.17 -4.29 -5.03
CA PHE A 123 -16.13 -3.75 -6.00
C PHE A 123 -15.44 -2.80 -6.95
N SER A 124 -15.93 -2.79 -8.20
CA SER A 124 -15.59 -1.77 -9.21
C SER A 124 -15.54 -0.39 -8.58
N LEU A 125 -14.50 0.39 -8.91
CA LEU A 125 -14.24 1.73 -8.38
C LEU A 125 -15.45 2.67 -8.53
N SER A 126 -16.37 2.37 -9.46
CA SER A 126 -17.65 3.07 -9.64
C SER A 126 -18.60 2.97 -8.43
N ALA A 127 -18.55 1.89 -7.66
CA ALA A 127 -19.45 1.66 -6.51
C ALA A 127 -19.00 2.42 -5.24
N LEU A 128 -17.72 2.79 -5.13
CA LEU A 128 -17.17 3.45 -3.95
C LEU A 128 -17.65 4.91 -3.83
N VAL A 129 -17.84 5.61 -4.96
CA VAL A 129 -18.32 7.01 -4.98
C VAL A 129 -19.75 7.11 -4.43
N LEU A 130 -20.62 6.17 -4.81
CA LEU A 130 -22.04 6.19 -4.40
C LEU A 130 -22.24 6.00 -2.89
N SER A 131 -21.30 5.36 -2.18
CA SER A 131 -21.43 5.19 -0.72
C SER A 131 -21.07 6.47 0.05
N LEU A 132 -20.22 7.33 -0.51
CA LEU A 132 -19.76 8.57 0.14
C LEU A 132 -20.74 9.75 -0.04
N GLU A 133 -21.62 9.71 -1.03
CA GLU A 133 -22.68 10.72 -1.23
C GLU A 133 -23.90 10.54 -0.30
N SER A 134 -23.93 9.46 0.50
CA SER A 134 -25.06 9.14 1.39
C SER A 134 -24.82 9.40 2.89
N SER A 135 -23.75 10.11 3.26
CA SER A 135 -23.40 10.42 4.66
C SER A 135 -23.11 11.90 4.90
#